data_AF-A0A1L8ZCS6-F1
#
_entry.id   AF-A0A1L8ZCS6-F1
#
_cell.length_a   1.000
_cell.length_b   1.000
_cell.length_c   1.000
_cell.angle_alpha   90.00
_cell.angle_beta   90.00
_cell.angle_gamma   90.00
#
_symmetry.space_group_name_H-M   'P 1'
#
loop_
_entity.id
_entity.type
_entity.pdbx_description
1 polymer ?
#
loop_
_entity_poly.entity_id
_entity_poly.type
_entity_poly.pdbx_seq_one_letter_code
_entity_poly.pdbx_strand_id
1 'polypeptide(L)'
;LSSAYQFSRTDAKTNDNYFRGFPSLWNLFVILNIIFKMEQITNLITMSICIITSFIPIKFIYPSKTKELRKITIPITIISCLIFVVSIFSELSTTTLKIAKTVLILYFAYLTLASIYLTYKTRNR
;
A
#
# COMPACT_ATOMS: atom_id res chain seq x y z
N LEU A 1 11.59 11.65 7.37
CA LEU A 1 11.08 11.94 8.74
C LEU A 1 9.88 11.07 9.11
N SER A 2 8.77 11.06 8.34
CA SER A 2 7.60 10.19 8.61
C SER A 2 7.96 8.70 8.77
N SER A 3 8.86 8.17 7.93
CA SER A 3 9.32 6.77 8.07
C SER A 3 10.09 6.53 9.36
N ALA A 4 10.96 7.46 9.76
CA ALA A 4 11.73 7.36 10.99
C ALA A 4 10.81 7.38 12.22
N TYR A 5 9.75 8.21 12.18
CA TYR A 5 8.68 8.14 13.17
C TYR A 5 8.06 6.75 13.21
N GLN A 6 7.63 6.18 12.07
CA GLN A 6 6.97 4.89 12.07
C GLN A 6 7.88 3.72 12.47
N PHE A 7 9.18 3.77 12.15
CA PHE A 7 10.16 2.74 12.53
C PHE A 7 10.62 2.85 13.99
N SER A 8 10.59 4.03 14.59
CA SER A 8 10.95 4.22 16.02
C SER A 8 9.81 3.84 16.97
N ARG A 9 8.59 3.67 16.47
CA ARG A 9 7.44 3.23 17.26
C ARG A 9 7.52 1.75 17.62
N THR A 10 7.50 1.45 18.92
CA THR A 10 7.42 0.08 19.45
C THR A 10 6.09 -0.59 19.14
N ASP A 11 5.04 0.19 18.88
CA ASP A 11 3.68 -0.27 18.58
C ASP A 11 3.30 -0.12 17.10
N ALA A 12 4.29 0.05 16.21
CA ALA A 12 4.06 0.15 14.76
C ALA A 12 3.42 -1.11 14.17
N LYS A 13 3.69 -2.27 14.78
CA LYS A 13 3.05 -3.56 14.47
C LYS A 13 2.16 -3.93 15.66
N THR A 14 0.87 -4.06 15.41
CA THR A 14 -0.10 -4.36 16.45
C THR A 14 -0.14 -5.86 16.77
N ASN A 15 -0.57 -6.21 17.98
CA ASN A 15 -0.68 -7.61 18.44
C ASN A 15 -1.65 -8.45 17.59
N ASP A 16 -2.61 -7.81 16.93
CA ASP A 16 -3.58 -8.43 16.03
C ASP A 16 -3.10 -8.53 14.57
N ASN A 17 -1.80 -8.33 14.31
CA ASN A 17 -1.15 -8.47 13.01
C ASN A 17 -1.55 -7.42 11.95
N TYR A 18 -1.64 -6.16 12.36
CA TYR A 18 -1.78 -5.00 11.49
C TYR A 18 -0.60 -4.04 11.65
N PHE A 19 -0.47 -3.08 10.73
CA PHE A 19 0.32 -1.89 10.96
C PHE A 19 -0.55 -0.81 11.61
N ARG A 20 0.00 -0.06 12.56
CA ARG A 20 -0.65 1.11 13.15
C ARG A 20 -0.38 2.34 12.28
N GLY A 21 -1.35 2.72 11.43
CA GLY A 21 -1.20 3.76 10.41
C GLY A 21 -0.63 3.22 9.09
N PHE A 22 -0.50 4.11 8.11
CA PHE A 22 0.07 3.75 6.81
C PHE A 22 1.51 3.22 6.96
N PRO A 23 1.84 2.03 6.44
CA PRO A 23 3.19 1.50 6.50
C PRO A 23 4.13 2.33 5.63
N SER A 24 5.35 2.58 6.10
CA SER A 24 6.33 3.42 5.42
C SER A 24 6.95 2.76 4.18
N LEU A 25 6.14 2.51 3.14
CA LEU A 25 6.50 1.85 1.88
C LEU A 25 7.04 2.82 0.82
N TRP A 26 7.81 3.82 1.23
CA TRP A 26 8.31 4.90 0.37
C TRP A 26 9.14 4.39 -0.82
N ASN A 27 9.90 3.32 -0.63
CA ASN A 27 10.72 2.72 -1.68
C ASN A 27 9.86 2.23 -2.86
N LEU A 28 8.69 1.62 -2.58
CA LEU A 28 7.78 1.20 -3.64
C LEU A 28 7.21 2.40 -4.39
N PHE A 29 6.85 3.46 -3.67
CA PHE A 29 6.33 4.68 -4.29
C PHE A 29 7.34 5.32 -5.26
N VAL A 30 8.61 5.40 -4.86
CA VAL A 30 9.69 5.92 -5.72
C VAL A 30 9.86 5.08 -6.99
N ILE A 31 9.88 3.75 -6.87
CA ILE A 31 10.00 2.86 -8.03
C ILE A 31 8.80 3.01 -8.97
N LEU A 32 7.58 3.07 -8.44
CA LEU A 32 6.37 3.30 -9.23
C LEU A 32 6.42 4.64 -9.96
N ASN A 33 6.96 5.68 -9.33
CA ASN A 33 7.12 6.98 -9.96
C ASN A 33 8.11 6.94 -11.13
N ILE A 34 9.24 6.23 -10.97
CA ILE A 34 10.23 6.06 -12.03
C ILE A 34 9.64 5.32 -13.24
N ILE A 35 8.88 4.25 -13.01
CA ILE A 35 8.26 3.45 -14.07
C ILE A 35 7.15 4.23 -14.77
N PHE A 36 6.22 4.82 -14.00
CA PHE A 36 4.99 5.38 -14.55
C PHE A 36 5.05 6.87 -14.85
N LYS A 37 6.15 7.56 -14.48
CA LYS A 37 6.37 8.99 -14.68
C LYS A 37 5.15 9.82 -14.26
N MET A 38 4.69 9.59 -13.03
CA MET A 38 3.48 10.23 -12.50
C MET A 38 3.66 11.75 -12.42
N GLU A 39 2.61 12.50 -12.74
CA GLU A 39 2.62 13.96 -12.67
C GLU A 39 2.95 14.48 -11.26
N GLN A 40 3.61 15.63 -11.20
CA GLN A 40 4.09 16.23 -9.95
C GLN A 40 2.96 16.45 -8.94
N ILE A 41 1.80 16.94 -9.39
CA ILE A 41 0.64 17.21 -8.52
C ILE A 41 0.10 15.90 -7.95
N THR A 42 -0.04 14.85 -8.78
CA THR A 42 -0.47 13.52 -8.31
C THR A 42 0.47 12.99 -7.24
N ASN A 43 1.79 13.11 -7.44
CA ASN A 43 2.76 12.66 -6.45
C ASN A 43 2.63 13.41 -5.13
N LEU A 44 2.52 14.74 -5.19
CA LEU A 44 2.39 15.57 -4.00
C LEU A 44 1.16 15.18 -3.18
N ILE A 45 0.01 15.01 -3.85
CA ILE A 45 -1.24 14.64 -3.20
C ILE A 45 -1.13 13.23 -2.59
N THR A 46 -0.69 12.24 -3.37
CA THR A 46 -0.58 10.86 -2.88
C THR A 46 0.40 10.75 -1.72
N MET A 47 1.57 11.41 -1.80
CA MET A 47 2.53 11.44 -0.70
C MET A 47 1.93 12.11 0.54
N SER A 48 1.28 13.26 0.40
CA SER A 48 0.68 13.98 1.53
C SER A 48 -0.35 13.10 2.26
N ILE A 49 -1.20 12.39 1.52
CA ILE A 49 -2.16 11.44 2.09
C ILE A 49 -1.45 10.31 2.85
N CYS A 50 -0.39 9.73 2.26
CA CYS A 50 0.39 8.66 2.90
C CYS A 50 1.10 9.15 4.18
N ILE A 51 1.62 10.38 4.19
CA ILE A 51 2.23 11.00 5.37
C ILE A 51 1.17 11.16 6.46
N ILE A 52 0.05 11.82 6.16
CA ILE A 52 -1.02 12.09 7.14
C ILE A 52 -1.53 10.77 7.74
N THR A 53 -1.81 9.78 6.89
CA THR A 53 -2.30 8.46 7.33
C THR A 53 -1.27 7.63 8.11
N SER A 54 0.03 7.97 8.05
CA SER A 54 1.06 7.36 8.91
C SER A 54 0.89 7.76 10.37
N PHE A 55 0.29 8.91 10.66
CA PHE A 55 0.08 9.41 12.03
C PHE A 55 -1.31 9.03 12.60
N ILE A 56 -2.26 8.67 11.74
CA ILE A 56 -3.60 8.27 12.15
C ILE A 56 -3.57 6.79 12.57
N PRO A 57 -4.13 6.40 13.72
CA PRO A 57 -4.09 5.01 14.22
C PRO A 57 -5.11 4.09 13.51
N ILE A 58 -5.06 4.03 12.18
CA ILE A 58 -5.82 3.08 11.36
C ILE A 58 -5.11 1.73 11.40
N LYS A 59 -5.85 0.63 11.46
CA LYS A 59 -5.28 -0.72 11.32
C LYS A 59 -5.06 -1.01 9.84
N PHE A 60 -3.83 -0.80 9.36
CA PHE A 60 -3.48 -1.06 7.98
C PHE A 60 -3.10 -2.53 7.79
N ILE A 61 -3.66 -3.16 6.76
CA ILE A 61 -3.48 -4.60 6.50
C ILE A 61 -2.00 -4.92 6.27
N TYR A 62 -1.54 -5.98 6.93
CA TYR A 62 -0.29 -6.66 6.62
C TYR A 62 -0.63 -7.91 5.80
N PRO A 63 -0.46 -7.89 4.45
CA PRO A 63 -0.96 -8.94 3.56
C PRO A 63 -0.65 -10.39 3.95
N SER A 64 0.54 -10.63 4.52
CA SER A 64 0.99 -11.97 4.92
C SER A 64 0.57 -12.40 6.33
N LYS A 65 0.24 -11.45 7.22
CA LYS A 65 0.05 -11.68 8.65
C LYS A 65 -1.38 -11.44 9.12
N THR A 66 -2.09 -10.48 8.53
CA THR A 66 -3.50 -10.21 8.84
C THR A 66 -4.33 -11.45 8.50
N LYS A 67 -5.16 -11.92 9.46
CA LYS A 67 -5.95 -13.15 9.31
C LYS A 67 -7.22 -12.89 8.50
N GLU A 68 -7.81 -11.74 8.70
CA GLU A 68 -9.00 -11.26 8.01
C GLU A 68 -8.69 -11.05 6.52
N LEU A 69 -9.57 -11.55 5.66
CA LEU A 69 -9.44 -11.48 4.19
C LEU A 69 -8.17 -12.15 3.63
N ARG A 70 -7.35 -12.82 4.44
CA ARG A 70 -6.06 -13.39 4.04
C ARG A 70 -6.11 -14.25 2.76
N LYS A 71 -7.14 -15.08 2.63
CA LYS A 71 -7.34 -15.96 1.46
C LYS A 71 -7.55 -15.18 0.15
N ILE A 72 -8.01 -13.93 0.23
CA ILE A 72 -8.23 -13.02 -0.89
C ILE A 72 -7.01 -12.10 -1.05
N THR A 73 -6.53 -11.52 0.05
CA THR A 73 -5.42 -10.57 0.05
C THR A 73 -4.13 -11.18 -0.48
N ILE A 74 -3.79 -12.42 -0.10
CA ILE A 74 -2.53 -13.05 -0.52
C ILE A 74 -2.47 -13.24 -2.05
N PRO A 75 -3.44 -13.90 -2.71
CA PRO A 75 -3.41 -14.04 -4.17
C PRO A 75 -3.33 -12.71 -4.90
N ILE A 76 -4.13 -11.71 -4.50
CA ILE A 76 -4.12 -10.38 -5.12
C ILE A 76 -2.75 -9.71 -4.94
N THR A 77 -2.15 -9.84 -3.76
CA THR A 77 -0.81 -9.31 -3.46
C THR A 77 0.25 -9.98 -4.33
N ILE A 78 0.20 -11.30 -4.50
CA ILE A 78 1.14 -12.06 -5.35
C ILE A 78 1.02 -11.61 -6.80
N ILE A 79 -0.20 -11.53 -7.34
CA ILE A 79 -0.45 -11.07 -8.71
C ILE A 79 0.08 -9.65 -8.90
N SER A 80 -0.21 -8.75 -7.96
CA SER A 80 0.24 -7.35 -8.02
C SER A 80 1.77 -7.25 -7.92
N CYS A 81 2.40 -8.10 -7.11
CA CYS A 81 3.85 -8.19 -7.00
C CYS A 81 4.49 -8.66 -8.31
N LEU A 82 3.93 -9.68 -8.96
CA LEU A 82 4.40 -10.16 -10.27
C LEU A 82 4.28 -9.07 -11.33
N ILE A 83 3.14 -8.37 -11.39
CA ILE A 83 2.93 -7.25 -12.31
C ILE A 83 3.96 -6.14 -12.06
N PHE A 84 4.21 -5.81 -10.78
CA PHE A 84 5.22 -4.83 -10.40
C PHE A 84 6.63 -5.23 -10.86
N VAL A 85 7.03 -6.48 -10.62
CA VAL A 85 8.34 -7.00 -11.06
C VAL A 85 8.46 -6.99 -12.59
N VAL A 86 7.44 -7.47 -13.32
CA VAL A 86 7.44 -7.44 -14.79
C VAL A 86 7.56 -6.01 -15.30
N SER A 87 6.90 -5.04 -14.64
CA SER A 87 6.98 -3.62 -15.00
C SER A 87 8.36 -2.99 -14.80
N ILE A 88 9.22 -3.59 -13.98
CA ILE A 88 10.60 -3.14 -13.77
C ILE A 88 11.52 -3.69 -14.87
N PHE A 89 11.40 -4.98 -15.18
CA PHE A 89 12.41 -5.70 -15.97
C PHE A 89 12.06 -5.88 -17.45
N SER A 90 10.83 -5.56 -17.86
CA SER A 90 10.38 -5.76 -19.23
C SER A 90 10.08 -4.44 -19.93
N GLU A 91 10.49 -4.33 -21.19
CA GLU A 91 10.04 -3.26 -22.09
C GLU A 91 8.59 -3.51 -22.49
N LEU A 92 7.67 -2.91 -21.75
CA LEU A 92 6.23 -3.05 -21.98
C LEU A 92 5.72 -1.97 -22.91
N SER A 93 4.76 -2.33 -23.75
CA SER A 93 4.01 -1.34 -24.55
C SER A 93 3.33 -0.31 -23.65
N THR A 94 3.12 0.89 -24.18
CA THR A 94 2.43 1.99 -23.46
C THR A 94 1.05 1.57 -22.95
N THR A 95 0.32 0.74 -23.71
CA THR A 95 -1.00 0.23 -23.31
C THR A 95 -0.87 -0.73 -22.13
N THR A 96 0.08 -1.66 -22.17
CA THR A 96 0.29 -2.61 -21.08
C THR A 96 0.76 -1.91 -19.80
N LEU A 97 1.63 -0.89 -19.90
CA LEU A 97 2.03 -0.08 -18.75
C LEU A 97 0.84 0.67 -18.12
N LYS A 98 -0.09 1.20 -18.94
CA LYS A 98 -1.31 1.82 -18.42
C LYS A 98 -2.18 0.81 -17.65
N ILE A 99 -2.33 -0.41 -18.17
CA ILE A 99 -3.08 -1.47 -17.49
C ILE A 99 -2.39 -1.86 -16.18
N ALA A 100 -1.08 -2.09 -16.20
CA ALA A 100 -0.30 -2.42 -15.00
C ALA A 100 -0.43 -1.33 -13.93
N LYS A 101 -0.31 -0.05 -14.32
CA LYS A 101 -0.53 1.09 -13.43
C LYS A 101 -1.91 1.05 -12.80
N THR A 102 -2.97 0.85 -13.59
CA THR A 102 -4.35 0.78 -13.09
C THR A 102 -4.53 -0.37 -12.11
N VAL A 103 -4.01 -1.56 -12.41
CA VAL A 103 -4.09 -2.72 -11.50
C VAL A 103 -3.39 -2.45 -10.17
N LEU A 104 -2.20 -1.84 -10.20
CA LEU A 104 -1.45 -1.50 -8.98
C LEU A 104 -2.15 -0.43 -8.14
N ILE A 105 -2.77 0.57 -8.79
CA ILE A 105 -3.62 1.56 -8.11
C ILE A 105 -4.83 0.89 -7.46
N LEU A 106 -5.51 -0.02 -8.17
CA LEU A 106 -6.65 -0.76 -7.65
C LEU A 106 -6.25 -1.65 -6.46
N TYR A 107 -5.08 -2.28 -6.52
CA TYR A 107 -4.55 -3.05 -5.40
C TYR A 107 -4.29 -2.18 -4.15
N PHE A 108 -3.67 -1.00 -4.32
CA PHE A 108 -3.46 -0.07 -3.21
C PHE A 108 -4.77 0.47 -2.64
N ALA A 109 -5.74 0.79 -3.51
CA ALA A 109 -7.07 1.20 -3.12
C ALA A 109 -7.79 0.09 -2.34
N TYR A 110 -7.70 -1.16 -2.81
CA TYR A 110 -8.21 -2.33 -2.10
C TYR A 110 -7.63 -2.46 -0.70
N LEU A 111 -6.30 -2.40 -0.54
CA LEU A 111 -5.65 -2.48 0.77
C LEU A 111 -6.14 -1.37 1.70
N THR A 112 -6.28 -0.15 1.18
CA THR A 112 -6.71 1.01 1.96
C THR A 112 -8.17 0.88 2.40
N LEU A 113 -9.09 0.56 1.49
CA LEU A 113 -10.50 0.37 1.79
C LEU A 113 -10.74 -0.80 2.74
N ALA A 114 -10.06 -1.92 2.52
CA ALA A 114 -10.13 -3.08 3.39
C ALA A 114 -9.58 -2.76 4.79
N SER A 115 -8.50 -1.97 4.89
CA SER A 115 -7.96 -1.49 6.16
C SER A 115 -8.94 -0.60 6.92
N ILE A 116 -9.60 0.35 6.23
CA ILE A 116 -10.63 1.22 6.81
C ILE A 116 -11.81 0.38 7.30
N TYR A 117 -12.31 -0.55 6.47
CA TYR A 117 -13.39 -1.46 6.83
C TYR A 117 -13.07 -2.30 8.07
N LEU A 118 -11.88 -2.92 8.13
CA LEU A 118 -11.47 -3.74 9.26
C LEU A 118 -11.22 -2.90 10.52
N THR A 119 -10.72 -1.68 10.37
CA THR A 119 -10.58 -0.73 11.49
C THR A 119 -11.95 -0.40 12.08
N TYR A 120 -12.95 -0.11 11.25
CA TYR A 120 -14.32 0.14 11.72
C TYR A 120 -14.96 -1.10 12.36
N LYS A 121 -14.85 -2.26 11.70
CA LYS A 121 -15.41 -3.53 12.18
C LYS A 121 -14.83 -3.97 13.52
N THR A 122 -13.53 -3.76 13.74
CA THR A 122 -12.88 -4.13 15.00
C THR A 122 -13.08 -3.11 16.12
N ARG A 123 -13.49 -1.87 15.81
CA ARG A 123 -13.87 -0.85 16.80
C ARG A 123 -15.29 -1.06 17.34
N ASN A 124 -16.17 -1.65 16.55
CA ASN A 124 -17.57 -1.92 16.92
C ASN A 124 -17.80 -3.33 17.53
N ARG A 125 -16.72 -4.04 17.88
CA ARG A 125 -16.76 -5.30 18.64
C ARG A 125 -16.14 -5.06 20.01
#